data_AF-A0A7Y2CC90-F1
#
_entry.id   AF-A0A7Y2CC90-F1
#
_cell.length_a   1.000
_cell.length_b   1.000
_cell.length_c   1.000
_cell.angle_alpha   90.00
_cell.angle_beta   90.00
_cell.angle_gamma   90.00
#
_symmetry.space_group_name_H-M   'P 1'
#
loop_
_entity.id
_entity.type
_entity.pdbx_description
1 polymer ?
#
loop_
_entity_poly.entity_id
_entity_poly.type
_entity_poly.pdbx_seq_one_letter_code
_entity_poly.pdbx_strand_id
1 'polypeptide(L)'
;MTFRYLMSATAALAASTAFAPAIAQEHGSPFKATDLVAGERWFTRDHGGGDQTLGHDLTIRRYTGSNQWTCNKPGTNGSKNSDKMTWKKPVYAIEDGVVERCWKNAPDNPKPGEEDSRVGAGTGKIPSGGNHILVRRPDGGLMLYAHFAKGEVSSALCPQTPELMQSGQAKGFVFPEADRPILKRGQFIGRAGNTGSSSGPHLHLHAITENGAARALPMERGLVSNFTPSGGNDCNGEANINSWSKLNGSPIPQDDVLYWPPTPVGKEYTRHKYSESAMPRMFQHLADSGYMLDWIDGYSVGGKVHYNHIWKPANKNWRALFGLTQAQFQQRLDQQSEAGYEPVHLDSYTRSGQVRYAIIFHKNAPGSWRLRTNRTQTQHQAILDQAKADGLKPRAISVVSVNGQRRYSALYRSQNIGSWQAKSAIKESDYQGVYNANKQAGRQPIYLNAYKHGSEIYVSAIFASAPKTLLRAKHGMNPSGFQSEFNKNTGDGYTTEVITAYDGAASNHRYFGVWRKPSGPTRAR
;
A
#
# COMPACT_ATOMS: atom_id res chain seq x y z
N MET A 1 39.30 10.32 29.31
CA MET A 1 37.94 10.87 29.13
C MET A 1 37.60 10.85 27.65
N THR A 2 36.87 9.83 27.20
CA THR A 2 36.64 9.55 25.78
C THR A 2 35.21 9.95 25.45
N PHE A 3 35.03 11.07 24.73
CA PHE A 3 33.72 11.51 24.26
C PHE A 3 33.25 10.58 23.12
N ARG A 4 32.28 9.71 23.42
CA ARG A 4 31.52 8.96 22.42
C ARG A 4 30.51 9.90 21.77
N TYR A 5 30.72 10.24 20.49
CA TYR A 5 29.70 10.83 19.65
C TYR A 5 28.59 9.80 19.39
N LEU A 6 27.44 9.98 20.04
CA LEU A 6 26.18 9.35 19.66
C LEU A 6 25.67 10.02 18.37
N MET A 7 26.13 9.55 17.20
CA MET A 7 25.42 9.80 15.95
C MET A 7 24.10 9.01 15.97
N SER A 8 22.99 9.68 16.28
CA SER A 8 21.65 9.15 16.03
C SER A 8 21.42 9.05 14.52
N ALA A 9 21.76 7.90 13.94
CA ALA A 9 21.43 7.55 12.58
C ALA A 9 19.92 7.31 12.46
N THR A 10 19.17 8.34 12.07
CA THR A 10 17.79 8.16 11.55
C THR A 10 17.69 8.79 10.17
N ALA A 11 18.41 8.20 9.22
CA ALA A 11 18.12 8.33 7.80
C ALA A 11 17.45 7.04 7.36
N ALA A 12 16.13 7.06 7.17
CA ALA A 12 15.44 5.98 6.47
C ALA A 12 15.83 6.07 4.98
N LEU A 13 16.92 5.40 4.59
CA LEU A 13 17.17 5.07 3.20
C LEU A 13 16.11 4.04 2.77
N ALA A 14 15.04 4.47 2.12
CA ALA A 14 14.20 3.57 1.35
C ALA A 14 14.59 3.70 -0.12
N ALA A 15 15.65 3.00 -0.55
CA ALA A 15 15.97 2.86 -1.97
C ALA A 15 15.37 1.54 -2.46
N SER A 16 14.22 1.59 -3.13
CA SER A 16 13.69 0.41 -3.83
C SER A 16 14.18 0.41 -5.27
N THR A 17 14.97 -0.59 -5.65
CA THR A 17 15.06 -1.02 -7.05
C THR A 17 13.93 -2.00 -7.31
N ALA A 18 12.94 -1.63 -8.11
CA ALA A 18 11.96 -2.57 -8.63
C ALA A 18 12.31 -2.88 -10.09
N PHE A 19 12.70 -4.12 -10.36
CA PHE A 19 12.63 -4.76 -11.67
C PHE A 19 11.94 -6.11 -11.43
N ALA A 20 10.89 -6.40 -12.18
CA ALA A 20 10.44 -7.77 -12.38
C ALA A 20 11.09 -8.26 -13.69
N PRO A 21 11.92 -9.31 -13.67
CA PRO A 21 12.03 -10.16 -14.84
C PRO A 21 10.74 -10.99 -14.96
N ALA A 22 10.36 -11.34 -16.19
CA ALA A 22 9.27 -12.24 -16.44
C ALA A 22 9.67 -13.70 -16.16
N ILE A 23 8.71 -14.46 -15.62
CA ILE A 23 8.55 -15.92 -15.56
C ILE A 23 9.26 -16.68 -14.42
N ALA A 24 8.49 -16.94 -13.36
CA ALA A 24 8.30 -18.24 -12.72
C ALA A 24 6.82 -18.29 -12.28
N GLN A 25 6.15 -19.46 -12.20
CA GLN A 25 4.72 -19.56 -11.88
C GLN A 25 4.34 -18.70 -10.65
N GLU A 26 3.76 -17.53 -10.90
CA GLU A 26 3.60 -16.49 -9.88
C GLU A 26 2.37 -16.83 -9.04
N HIS A 27 2.58 -17.32 -7.82
CA HIS A 27 1.47 -17.48 -6.89
C HIS A 27 1.06 -16.11 -6.34
N GLY A 28 -0.23 -15.82 -6.38
CA GLY A 28 -0.84 -14.67 -5.75
C GLY A 28 -0.97 -14.86 -4.25
N SER A 29 -1.26 -13.78 -3.54
CA SER A 29 -1.58 -13.87 -2.12
C SER A 29 -3.01 -14.36 -1.92
N PRO A 30 -3.28 -15.27 -0.96
CA PRO A 30 -4.65 -15.66 -0.59
C PRO A 30 -5.43 -14.52 0.08
N PHE A 31 -4.77 -13.40 0.37
CA PHE A 31 -5.34 -12.24 1.05
C PHE A 31 -4.98 -10.94 0.34
N LYS A 32 -5.74 -9.88 0.60
CA LYS A 32 -5.48 -8.52 0.10
C LYS A 32 -5.32 -7.55 1.27
N ALA A 33 -4.35 -6.65 1.21
CA ALA A 33 -4.18 -5.61 2.25
C ALA A 33 -5.42 -4.74 2.45
N THR A 34 -6.23 -4.58 1.41
CA THR A 34 -7.47 -3.78 1.41
C THR A 34 -8.58 -4.38 2.26
N ASP A 35 -8.49 -5.66 2.62
CA ASP A 35 -9.48 -6.35 3.48
C ASP A 35 -9.11 -6.29 4.97
N LEU A 36 -7.96 -5.68 5.27
CA LEU A 36 -7.45 -5.48 6.63
C LEU A 36 -7.76 -4.05 7.09
N VAL A 37 -8.22 -3.91 8.34
CA VAL A 37 -8.29 -2.58 8.93
C VAL A 37 -6.89 -2.10 9.32
N ALA A 38 -6.74 -0.79 9.55
CA ALA A 38 -5.46 -0.22 9.93
C ALA A 38 -4.88 -0.92 11.17
N GLY A 39 -3.65 -1.41 11.03
CA GLY A 39 -2.93 -2.14 12.08
C GLY A 39 -3.13 -3.65 12.09
N GLU A 40 -4.00 -4.23 11.25
CA GLU A 40 -4.14 -5.69 11.12
C GLU A 40 -3.12 -6.29 10.15
N ARG A 41 -2.60 -7.47 10.49
CA ARG A 41 -1.70 -8.29 9.66
C ARG A 41 -2.10 -9.75 9.80
N TRP A 42 -1.88 -10.55 8.75
CA TRP A 42 -1.98 -11.99 8.89
C TRP A 42 -0.82 -12.47 9.76
N PHE A 43 -1.02 -13.59 10.43
CA PHE A 43 -0.06 -14.30 11.24
C PHE A 43 -0.13 -15.76 10.85
N THR A 44 1.03 -16.37 10.68
CA THR A 44 1.14 -17.82 10.48
C THR A 44 2.11 -18.39 11.51
N ARG A 45 1.97 -19.69 11.73
CA ARG A 45 2.90 -20.55 12.44
C ARG A 45 3.00 -21.89 11.72
N ASP A 46 3.91 -22.74 12.17
CA ASP A 46 4.05 -24.11 11.65
C ASP A 46 2.79 -24.93 11.90
N HIS A 47 2.41 -25.71 10.89
CA HIS A 47 1.29 -26.65 11.00
C HIS A 47 1.68 -28.07 10.57
N GLY A 48 1.41 -29.02 11.47
CA GLY A 48 1.28 -30.44 11.15
C GLY A 48 2.53 -31.21 10.72
N GLY A 49 2.35 -32.52 10.49
CA GLY A 49 3.35 -33.44 9.95
C GLY A 49 2.83 -34.17 8.70
N GLY A 50 3.71 -34.82 7.95
CA GLY A 50 3.32 -35.58 6.74
C GLY A 50 3.17 -34.70 5.51
N ASP A 51 2.08 -34.86 4.75
CA ASP A 51 1.81 -34.11 3.52
C ASP A 51 1.45 -32.63 3.77
N GLN A 52 1.20 -32.27 5.04
CA GLN A 52 0.87 -30.93 5.51
C GLN A 52 2.06 -30.17 6.10
N THR A 53 3.27 -30.74 6.15
CA THR A 53 4.46 -30.12 6.78
C THR A 53 4.83 -28.73 6.24
N LEU A 54 4.34 -28.34 5.06
CA LEU A 54 4.52 -27.00 4.48
C LEU A 54 3.21 -26.19 4.44
N GLY A 55 2.20 -26.62 5.20
CA GLY A 55 0.93 -25.95 5.36
C GLY A 55 0.99 -24.81 6.37
N HIS A 56 0.01 -23.92 6.30
CA HIS A 56 -0.09 -22.74 7.14
C HIS A 56 -1.49 -22.62 7.74
N ASP A 57 -1.53 -22.44 9.06
CA ASP A 57 -2.71 -21.95 9.76
C ASP A 57 -2.61 -20.43 9.91
N LEU A 58 -3.49 -19.73 9.20
CA LEU A 58 -3.42 -18.30 8.99
C LEU A 58 -4.51 -17.61 9.81
N THR A 59 -4.09 -16.74 10.71
CA THR A 59 -4.96 -15.90 11.55
C THR A 59 -4.59 -14.44 11.44
N ILE A 60 -5.29 -13.53 12.12
CA ILE A 60 -4.95 -12.10 12.10
C ILE A 60 -4.50 -11.62 13.48
N ARG A 61 -3.52 -10.71 13.47
CA ARG A 61 -3.08 -9.93 14.63
C ARG A 61 -3.27 -8.45 14.33
N ARG A 62 -3.62 -7.65 15.33
CA ARG A 62 -3.69 -6.19 15.24
C ARG A 62 -2.76 -5.53 16.24
N TYR A 63 -2.02 -4.55 15.75
CA TYR A 63 -1.16 -3.70 16.55
C TYR A 63 -1.96 -2.88 17.55
N THR A 64 -1.59 -2.94 18.83
CA THR A 64 -2.22 -2.21 19.93
C THR A 64 -1.35 -1.08 20.48
N GLY A 65 -0.06 -1.02 20.11
CA GLY A 65 0.89 -0.02 20.59
C GLY A 65 2.17 -0.65 21.13
N SER A 66 3.28 0.08 21.16
CA SER A 66 4.55 -0.40 21.73
C SER A 66 4.98 -1.79 21.27
N ASN A 67 4.85 -2.09 19.97
CA ASN A 67 5.13 -3.39 19.37
C ASN A 67 4.25 -4.56 19.85
N GLN A 68 3.19 -4.30 20.61
CA GLN A 68 2.23 -5.29 21.06
C GLN A 68 1.15 -5.54 20.00
N TRP A 69 0.71 -6.79 19.91
CA TRP A 69 -0.34 -7.23 19.00
C TRP A 69 -1.29 -8.21 19.69
N THR A 70 -2.53 -8.27 19.20
CA THR A 70 -3.56 -9.20 19.68
C THR A 70 -4.41 -9.75 18.54
N CYS A 71 -4.97 -10.95 18.70
CA CYS A 71 -5.87 -11.57 17.73
C CYS A 71 -7.36 -11.28 17.96
N ASN A 72 -7.71 -10.75 19.13
CA ASN A 72 -9.08 -10.44 19.52
C ASN A 72 -9.46 -9.01 19.12
N LYS A 73 -10.70 -8.81 18.69
CA LYS A 73 -11.26 -7.48 18.42
C LYS A 73 -11.26 -6.63 19.70
N PRO A 74 -11.10 -5.31 19.59
CA PRO A 74 -11.13 -4.41 20.75
C PRO A 74 -12.38 -4.63 21.61
N GLY A 75 -12.21 -4.74 22.93
CA GLY A 75 -13.31 -4.92 23.88
C GLY A 75 -13.90 -6.33 23.96
N THR A 76 -13.27 -7.33 23.34
CA THR A 76 -13.72 -8.73 23.38
C THR A 76 -12.73 -9.63 24.10
N ASN A 77 -13.20 -10.79 24.58
CA ASN A 77 -12.37 -11.75 25.32
C ASN A 77 -11.97 -12.98 24.48
N GLY A 78 -12.43 -13.09 23.24
CA GLY A 78 -12.10 -14.21 22.36
C GLY A 78 -12.93 -15.46 22.57
N SER A 79 -14.00 -15.39 23.38
CA SER A 79 -14.87 -16.53 23.70
C SER A 79 -15.87 -16.86 22.59
N LYS A 80 -16.06 -15.97 21.61
CA LYS A 80 -16.91 -16.20 20.43
C LYS A 80 -16.08 -16.18 19.17
N ASN A 81 -16.53 -16.89 18.14
CA ASN A 81 -15.91 -16.83 16.81
C ASN A 81 -15.83 -15.37 16.31
N SER A 82 -16.90 -14.60 16.52
CA SER A 82 -17.01 -13.19 16.15
C SER A 82 -15.99 -12.27 16.83
N ASP A 83 -15.40 -12.70 17.95
CA ASP A 83 -14.41 -11.92 18.70
C ASP A 83 -13.04 -11.97 18.01
N LYS A 84 -12.76 -12.98 17.17
CA LYS A 84 -11.50 -13.09 16.45
C LYS A 84 -11.49 -12.20 15.22
N MET A 85 -10.35 -11.56 14.95
CA MET A 85 -10.18 -10.72 13.76
C MET A 85 -10.24 -11.49 12.44
N THR A 86 -9.83 -12.76 12.46
CA THR A 86 -9.86 -13.65 11.30
C THR A 86 -11.28 -13.99 10.84
N TRP A 87 -12.25 -13.93 11.77
CA TRP A 87 -13.62 -14.34 11.49
C TRP A 87 -14.22 -13.57 10.31
N LYS A 88 -14.66 -14.33 9.30
CA LYS A 88 -15.24 -13.84 8.05
C LYS A 88 -14.32 -12.94 7.21
N LYS A 89 -13.00 -13.10 7.33
CA LYS A 89 -12.04 -12.42 6.44
C LYS A 89 -12.03 -13.05 5.06
N PRO A 90 -12.02 -12.26 3.97
CA PRO A 90 -11.98 -12.77 2.61
C PRO A 90 -10.73 -13.61 2.33
N VAL A 91 -10.91 -14.65 1.52
CA VAL A 91 -9.84 -15.51 0.99
C VAL A 91 -9.99 -15.58 -0.53
N TYR A 92 -8.85 -15.54 -1.22
CA TYR A 92 -8.76 -15.55 -2.67
C TYR A 92 -7.88 -16.69 -3.17
N ALA A 93 -8.10 -17.10 -4.41
CA ALA A 93 -7.28 -18.11 -5.06
C ALA A 93 -5.85 -17.60 -5.26
N ILE A 94 -4.89 -18.42 -4.86
CA ILE A 94 -3.46 -18.19 -5.02
C ILE A 94 -3.04 -18.38 -6.48
N GLU A 95 -3.64 -19.33 -7.18
CA GLU A 95 -3.35 -19.61 -8.59
C GLU A 95 -4.62 -20.08 -9.33
N ASP A 96 -4.50 -20.22 -10.64
CA ASP A 96 -5.52 -20.85 -11.47
C ASP A 96 -5.63 -22.35 -11.14
N GLY A 97 -6.80 -22.94 -11.34
CA GLY A 97 -6.99 -24.38 -11.19
C GLY A 97 -8.43 -24.81 -11.42
N VAL A 98 -8.73 -26.05 -11.06
CA VAL A 98 -10.10 -26.57 -11.09
C VAL A 98 -10.47 -27.18 -9.74
N VAL A 99 -11.68 -26.94 -9.26
CA VAL A 99 -12.14 -27.46 -7.97
C VAL A 99 -12.51 -28.93 -8.11
N GLU A 100 -11.73 -29.83 -7.50
CA GLU A 100 -12.02 -31.27 -7.51
C GLU A 100 -13.00 -31.67 -6.42
N ARG A 101 -12.90 -31.00 -5.27
CA ARG A 101 -13.68 -31.33 -4.07
C ARG A 101 -14.08 -30.07 -3.35
N CYS A 102 -15.28 -30.08 -2.77
CA CYS A 102 -15.69 -29.00 -1.90
C CYS A 102 -16.68 -29.42 -0.82
N TRP A 103 -16.79 -28.58 0.20
CA TRP A 103 -17.93 -28.51 1.11
C TRP A 103 -18.14 -27.07 1.55
N LYS A 104 -19.38 -26.62 1.76
CA LYS A 104 -19.63 -25.21 2.12
C LYS A 104 -20.57 -24.95 3.28
N ASN A 105 -21.45 -25.89 3.62
CA ASN A 105 -22.57 -25.60 4.52
C ASN A 105 -22.52 -26.36 5.85
N ALA A 106 -21.38 -26.99 6.17
CA ALA A 106 -21.17 -27.53 7.51
C ALA A 106 -21.32 -26.42 8.56
N PRO A 107 -21.94 -26.74 9.71
CA PRO A 107 -22.06 -25.79 10.81
C PRO A 107 -20.68 -25.36 11.32
N ASP A 108 -20.57 -24.08 11.70
CA ASP A 108 -19.41 -23.59 12.42
C ASP A 108 -19.32 -24.26 13.79
N ASN A 109 -18.10 -24.48 14.25
CA ASN A 109 -17.86 -24.87 15.63
C ASN A 109 -18.47 -23.83 16.59
N PRO A 110 -19.07 -24.26 17.73
CA PRO A 110 -19.82 -23.37 18.62
C PRO A 110 -19.03 -22.13 19.06
N LYS A 111 -17.74 -22.31 19.35
CA LYS A 111 -16.81 -21.26 19.77
C LYS A 111 -15.35 -21.71 19.62
N PRO A 112 -14.37 -20.81 19.76
CA PRO A 112 -12.97 -21.21 19.85
C PRO A 112 -12.75 -22.20 21.00
N GLY A 113 -12.00 -23.27 20.73
CA GLY A 113 -11.69 -24.34 21.69
C GLY A 113 -12.75 -25.44 21.84
N GLU A 114 -13.87 -25.38 21.11
CA GLU A 114 -14.93 -26.39 21.15
C GLU A 114 -15.29 -26.83 19.73
N GLU A 115 -15.12 -28.12 19.40
CA GLU A 115 -15.43 -28.70 18.10
C GLU A 115 -16.88 -29.21 18.05
N ASP A 116 -17.56 -29.10 16.90
CA ASP A 116 -18.87 -29.72 16.72
C ASP A 116 -18.76 -31.26 16.84
N SER A 117 -19.63 -31.88 17.62
CA SER A 117 -19.58 -33.33 17.91
C SER A 117 -19.74 -34.24 16.69
N ARG A 118 -20.10 -33.68 15.53
CA ARG A 118 -20.26 -34.38 14.25
C ARG A 118 -19.03 -34.29 13.33
N VAL A 119 -17.93 -33.72 13.81
CA VAL A 119 -16.65 -33.69 13.08
C VAL A 119 -15.92 -35.03 13.20
N GLY A 120 -15.19 -35.40 12.15
CA GLY A 120 -14.27 -36.54 12.18
C GLY A 120 -14.90 -37.90 11.87
N ALA A 121 -14.04 -38.91 11.68
CA ALA A 121 -14.39 -40.20 11.10
C ALA A 121 -15.34 -41.06 11.95
N GLY A 122 -15.50 -40.77 13.25
CA GLY A 122 -16.39 -41.52 14.15
C GLY A 122 -17.88 -41.24 13.94
N THR A 123 -18.24 -40.07 13.42
CA THR A 123 -19.62 -39.75 12.97
C THR A 123 -19.69 -39.58 11.45
N GLY A 124 -18.61 -39.12 10.82
CA GLY A 124 -18.46 -38.99 9.37
C GLY A 124 -19.38 -37.95 8.72
N LYS A 125 -20.03 -37.07 9.50
CA LYS A 125 -21.04 -36.12 8.98
C LYS A 125 -20.48 -34.73 8.65
N ILE A 126 -19.36 -34.33 9.24
CA ILE A 126 -18.62 -33.10 8.89
C ILE A 126 -17.16 -33.49 8.58
N PRO A 127 -16.60 -33.07 7.43
CA PRO A 127 -15.23 -33.42 7.09
C PRO A 127 -14.25 -32.66 8.00
N SER A 128 -13.07 -33.21 8.27
CA SER A 128 -12.08 -32.56 9.14
C SER A 128 -11.64 -31.18 8.62
N GLY A 129 -11.54 -30.97 7.31
CA GLY A 129 -11.29 -29.64 6.73
C GLY A 129 -12.49 -28.67 6.84
N GLY A 130 -13.63 -29.12 7.37
CA GLY A 130 -14.87 -28.35 7.45
C GLY A 130 -15.36 -27.92 6.09
N ASN A 131 -15.82 -26.68 5.99
CA ASN A 131 -16.06 -26.07 4.69
C ASN A 131 -14.72 -25.76 4.03
N HIS A 132 -14.52 -26.27 2.82
CA HIS A 132 -13.24 -26.26 2.13
C HIS A 132 -13.42 -26.32 0.61
N ILE A 133 -12.35 -26.00 -0.11
CA ILE A 133 -12.17 -26.39 -1.51
C ILE A 133 -10.82 -27.08 -1.67
N LEU A 134 -10.79 -28.15 -2.47
CA LEU A 134 -9.58 -28.82 -2.92
C LEU A 134 -9.43 -28.56 -4.41
N VAL A 135 -8.33 -27.92 -4.78
CA VAL A 135 -8.08 -27.41 -6.13
C VAL A 135 -6.97 -28.22 -6.78
N ARG A 136 -7.26 -28.81 -7.94
CA ARG A 136 -6.22 -29.33 -8.84
C ARG A 136 -5.52 -28.16 -9.49
N ARG A 137 -4.22 -28.10 -9.26
CA ARG A 137 -3.34 -27.07 -9.79
C ARG A 137 -2.88 -27.49 -11.21
N PRO A 138 -2.41 -26.55 -12.04
CA PRO A 138 -1.97 -26.84 -13.40
C PRO A 138 -0.77 -27.81 -13.48
N ASP A 139 0.03 -27.89 -12.41
CA ASP A 139 1.18 -28.80 -12.30
C ASP A 139 0.80 -30.24 -11.88
N GLY A 140 -0.50 -30.57 -11.89
CA GLY A 140 -1.00 -31.86 -11.44
C GLY A 140 -1.02 -32.01 -9.92
N GLY A 141 -0.54 -31.03 -9.14
CA GLY A 141 -0.59 -31.02 -7.68
C GLY A 141 -1.95 -30.57 -7.13
N LEU A 142 -2.08 -30.57 -5.81
CA LEU A 142 -3.34 -30.33 -5.11
C LEU A 142 -3.17 -29.20 -4.08
N MET A 143 -4.16 -28.32 -3.94
CA MET A 143 -4.17 -27.25 -2.93
C MET A 143 -5.46 -27.27 -2.13
N LEU A 144 -5.35 -27.31 -0.81
CA LEU A 144 -6.49 -27.26 0.09
C LEU A 144 -6.61 -25.86 0.70
N TYR A 145 -7.83 -25.31 0.68
CA TYR A 145 -8.24 -24.18 1.50
C TYR A 145 -9.36 -24.66 2.42
N ALA A 146 -9.18 -24.57 3.73
CA ALA A 146 -10.09 -25.20 4.71
C ALA A 146 -10.55 -24.25 5.83
N HIS A 147 -11.54 -24.72 6.57
CA HIS A 147 -12.19 -24.04 7.70
C HIS A 147 -12.92 -22.75 7.34
N PHE A 148 -13.51 -22.65 6.14
CA PHE A 148 -14.38 -21.52 5.79
C PHE A 148 -15.60 -21.45 6.70
N ALA A 149 -16.13 -20.25 6.94
CA ALA A 149 -17.35 -20.10 7.74
C ALA A 149 -18.57 -20.70 7.03
N LYS A 150 -19.57 -21.13 7.80
CA LYS A 150 -20.80 -21.75 7.28
C LYS A 150 -21.42 -20.91 6.15
N GLY A 151 -21.55 -21.53 4.98
CA GLY A 151 -22.18 -20.95 3.81
C GLY A 151 -21.35 -19.89 3.08
N GLU A 152 -20.10 -19.63 3.51
CA GLU A 152 -19.29 -18.52 2.98
C GLU A 152 -18.39 -18.92 1.80
N VAL A 153 -18.26 -20.22 1.47
CA VAL A 153 -17.64 -20.63 0.19
C VAL A 153 -18.60 -20.27 -0.95
N SER A 154 -18.10 -19.59 -1.98
CA SER A 154 -18.86 -19.16 -3.14
C SER A 154 -19.66 -20.31 -3.76
N SER A 155 -20.97 -20.10 -3.95
CA SER A 155 -21.85 -21.09 -4.57
C SER A 155 -21.43 -21.47 -5.99
N ALA A 156 -20.72 -20.58 -6.69
CA ALA A 156 -20.19 -20.86 -8.02
C ALA A 156 -19.03 -21.88 -8.01
N LEU A 157 -18.34 -22.01 -6.87
CA LEU A 157 -17.24 -22.96 -6.67
C LEU A 157 -17.67 -24.21 -5.90
N CYS A 158 -18.70 -24.08 -5.06
CA CYS A 158 -19.28 -25.19 -4.33
C CYS A 158 -20.81 -25.03 -4.25
N PRO A 159 -21.60 -25.79 -5.02
CA PRO A 159 -23.06 -25.65 -5.02
C PRO A 159 -23.76 -26.37 -3.86
N GLN A 160 -23.01 -27.06 -2.98
CA GLN A 160 -23.57 -27.88 -1.91
C GLN A 160 -24.46 -27.08 -0.94
N THR A 161 -25.64 -27.60 -0.65
CA THR A 161 -26.61 -27.02 0.29
C THR A 161 -26.83 -27.85 1.57
N PRO A 162 -26.63 -29.18 1.60
CA PRO A 162 -26.75 -29.93 2.86
C PRO A 162 -25.73 -29.49 3.90
N GLU A 163 -26.15 -29.44 5.17
CA GLU A 163 -25.23 -29.15 6.28
C GLU A 163 -24.33 -30.33 6.62
N LEU A 164 -24.84 -31.54 6.45
CA LEU A 164 -24.17 -32.78 6.84
C LEU A 164 -23.92 -33.65 5.61
N MET A 165 -22.75 -34.29 5.58
CA MET A 165 -22.35 -35.24 4.56
C MET A 165 -23.24 -36.47 4.59
N GLN A 166 -23.51 -37.02 3.41
CA GLN A 166 -24.17 -38.31 3.25
C GLN A 166 -23.12 -39.44 3.25
N SER A 167 -23.58 -40.69 3.37
CA SER A 167 -22.72 -41.86 3.29
C SER A 167 -21.91 -41.85 1.98
N GLY A 168 -20.61 -42.17 2.04
CA GLY A 168 -19.70 -42.15 0.88
C GLY A 168 -19.04 -40.80 0.58
N GLN A 169 -19.39 -39.72 1.27
CA GLN A 169 -18.80 -38.38 1.06
C GLN A 169 -17.78 -37.98 2.13
N ALA A 170 -17.07 -38.93 2.78
CA ALA A 170 -16.29 -38.68 4.00
C ALA A 170 -15.26 -37.53 3.94
N LYS A 171 -14.87 -37.07 2.74
CA LYS A 171 -13.94 -35.95 2.53
C LYS A 171 -14.60 -34.72 1.88
N GLY A 172 -15.92 -34.70 1.65
CA GLY A 172 -16.65 -33.68 0.90
C GLY A 172 -17.19 -34.18 -0.44
N PHE A 173 -17.87 -33.29 -1.17
CA PHE A 173 -18.41 -33.58 -2.50
C PHE A 173 -17.30 -33.55 -3.55
N VAL A 174 -17.17 -34.62 -4.33
CA VAL A 174 -16.20 -34.73 -5.44
C VAL A 174 -16.93 -34.44 -6.76
N PHE A 175 -16.41 -33.51 -7.54
CA PHE A 175 -16.96 -33.19 -8.85
C PHE A 175 -16.54 -34.25 -9.89
N PRO A 176 -17.48 -34.72 -10.74
CA PRO A 176 -17.12 -35.33 -12.01
C PRO A 176 -16.18 -34.42 -12.79
N GLU A 177 -15.22 -34.99 -13.51
CA GLU A 177 -14.17 -34.20 -14.18
C GLU A 177 -14.71 -33.12 -15.13
N ALA A 178 -15.77 -33.45 -15.88
CA ALA A 178 -16.43 -32.54 -16.82
C ALA A 178 -17.13 -31.34 -16.15
N ASP A 179 -17.46 -31.45 -14.86
CA ASP A 179 -18.26 -30.46 -14.13
C ASP A 179 -17.42 -29.60 -13.16
N ARG A 180 -16.09 -29.78 -13.14
CA ARG A 180 -15.22 -29.10 -12.18
C ARG A 180 -15.23 -27.59 -12.40
N PRO A 181 -15.62 -26.78 -11.38
CA PRO A 181 -15.57 -25.33 -11.48
C PRO A 181 -14.15 -24.82 -11.75
N ILE A 182 -14.03 -23.90 -12.69
CA ILE A 182 -12.77 -23.20 -12.96
C ILE A 182 -12.54 -22.16 -11.87
N LEU A 183 -11.35 -22.20 -11.27
CA LEU A 183 -10.87 -21.22 -10.32
C LEU A 183 -9.79 -20.36 -10.98
N LYS A 184 -9.92 -19.04 -10.88
CA LYS A 184 -8.93 -18.09 -11.40
C LYS A 184 -8.15 -17.44 -10.27
N ARG A 185 -6.84 -17.24 -10.47
CA ARG A 185 -5.96 -16.51 -9.55
C ARG A 185 -6.60 -15.18 -9.15
N GLY A 186 -6.63 -14.90 -7.85
CA GLY A 186 -7.22 -13.68 -7.28
C GLY A 186 -8.76 -13.67 -7.19
N GLN A 187 -9.45 -14.71 -7.69
CA GLN A 187 -10.89 -14.89 -7.52
C GLN A 187 -11.22 -15.09 -6.05
N PHE A 188 -12.29 -14.46 -5.59
CA PHE A 188 -12.82 -14.68 -4.24
C PHE A 188 -13.33 -16.12 -4.10
N ILE A 189 -12.82 -16.83 -3.09
CA ILE A 189 -13.24 -18.21 -2.77
C ILE A 189 -14.35 -18.18 -1.73
N GLY A 190 -14.10 -17.50 -0.62
CA GLY A 190 -14.98 -17.49 0.53
C GLY A 190 -14.39 -16.71 1.69
N ARG A 191 -14.92 -16.94 2.89
CA ARG A 191 -14.47 -16.25 4.11
C ARG A 191 -14.01 -17.20 5.19
N ALA A 192 -12.87 -16.92 5.79
CA ALA A 192 -12.29 -17.73 6.87
C ALA A 192 -13.29 -17.88 8.03
N GLY A 193 -13.29 -19.06 8.64
CA GLY A 193 -14.24 -19.45 9.67
C GLY A 193 -13.62 -20.44 10.65
N ASN A 194 -14.46 -21.29 11.23
CA ASN A 194 -14.09 -22.21 12.30
C ASN A 194 -14.89 -23.51 12.17
N THR A 195 -14.93 -24.11 10.98
CA THR A 195 -15.69 -25.36 10.74
C THR A 195 -14.76 -26.55 10.66
N GLY A 196 -15.23 -27.74 10.99
CA GLY A 196 -14.41 -28.95 10.97
C GLY A 196 -13.45 -28.99 12.14
N SER A 197 -12.33 -29.70 12.00
CA SER A 197 -11.37 -29.86 13.08
C SER A 197 -10.50 -28.62 13.19
N SER A 198 -10.97 -27.68 14.01
CA SER A 198 -10.43 -26.33 14.10
C SER A 198 -10.59 -25.81 15.53
N SER A 199 -9.50 -25.32 16.10
CA SER A 199 -9.47 -24.78 17.47
C SER A 199 -9.99 -23.34 17.56
N GLY A 200 -10.26 -22.69 16.43
CA GLY A 200 -10.73 -21.32 16.37
C GLY A 200 -10.63 -20.72 14.96
N PRO A 201 -11.20 -19.52 14.75
CA PRO A 201 -11.19 -18.85 13.44
C PRO A 201 -9.82 -18.71 12.77
N HIS A 202 -9.58 -19.49 11.72
CA HIS A 202 -8.36 -19.47 10.89
C HIS A 202 -8.66 -19.91 9.45
N LEU A 203 -7.72 -19.65 8.53
CA LEU A 203 -7.65 -20.35 7.24
C LEU A 203 -6.55 -21.40 7.35
N HIS A 204 -6.85 -22.65 7.07
CA HIS A 204 -5.82 -23.65 6.81
C HIS A 204 -5.54 -23.72 5.30
N LEU A 205 -4.26 -23.70 4.94
CA LEU A 205 -3.79 -23.72 3.55
C LEU A 205 -2.59 -24.67 3.43
N HIS A 206 -2.65 -25.64 2.54
CA HIS A 206 -1.46 -26.40 2.13
C HIS A 206 -1.53 -26.80 0.66
N ALA A 207 -0.38 -27.18 0.11
CA ALA A 207 -0.31 -27.79 -1.20
C ALA A 207 0.56 -29.04 -1.18
N ILE A 208 0.26 -29.94 -2.11
CA ILE A 208 1.02 -31.16 -2.38
C ILE A 208 1.34 -31.27 -3.86
N THR A 209 2.39 -32.03 -4.16
CA THR A 209 2.71 -32.48 -5.53
C THR A 209 1.71 -33.54 -5.99
N GLU A 210 1.76 -33.89 -7.28
CA GLU A 210 0.95 -34.98 -7.83
C GLU A 210 1.17 -36.32 -7.09
N ASN A 211 2.41 -36.55 -6.63
CA ASN A 211 2.79 -37.75 -5.87
C ASN A 211 2.47 -37.65 -4.37
N GLY A 212 1.78 -36.60 -3.91
CA GLY A 212 1.36 -36.43 -2.52
C GLY A 212 2.42 -35.87 -1.57
N ALA A 213 3.57 -35.41 -2.06
CA ALA A 213 4.58 -34.78 -1.21
C ALA A 213 4.20 -33.33 -0.88
N ALA A 214 4.46 -32.88 0.35
CA ALA A 214 4.24 -31.49 0.76
C ALA A 214 4.97 -30.51 -0.17
N ARG A 215 4.32 -29.39 -0.48
CA ARG A 215 4.84 -28.39 -1.41
C ARG A 215 4.72 -26.97 -0.86
N ALA A 216 5.85 -26.27 -0.87
CA ALA A 216 5.89 -24.85 -0.56
C ALA A 216 5.18 -24.02 -1.64
N LEU A 217 4.60 -22.89 -1.22
CA LEU A 217 3.91 -21.94 -2.09
C LEU A 217 4.66 -20.61 -2.13
N PRO A 218 5.58 -20.42 -3.10
CA PRO A 218 6.35 -19.18 -3.20
C PRO A 218 5.46 -17.99 -3.55
N MET A 219 5.45 -16.93 -2.74
CA MET A 219 4.60 -15.76 -2.96
C MET A 219 5.34 -14.68 -3.76
N GLU A 220 4.73 -14.20 -4.85
CA GLU A 220 5.33 -13.15 -5.70
C GLU A 220 5.66 -11.88 -4.90
N ARG A 221 4.74 -11.49 -4.01
CA ARG A 221 4.76 -10.24 -3.25
C ARG A 221 4.30 -10.48 -1.82
N GLY A 222 4.59 -9.50 -0.98
CA GLY A 222 4.20 -9.45 0.41
C GLY A 222 5.41 -9.23 1.31
N LEU A 223 5.12 -8.69 2.48
CA LEU A 223 6.14 -8.44 3.49
C LEU A 223 5.94 -9.36 4.68
N VAL A 224 7.02 -9.77 5.32
CA VAL A 224 7.01 -10.54 6.55
C VAL A 224 7.79 -9.84 7.65
N SER A 225 7.41 -10.10 8.90
CA SER A 225 8.13 -9.70 10.11
C SER A 225 8.07 -10.84 11.11
N ASN A 226 9.17 -11.09 11.80
CA ASN A 226 9.19 -12.04 12.93
C ASN A 226 8.19 -11.58 13.99
N PHE A 227 7.52 -12.56 14.59
CA PHE A 227 6.56 -12.38 15.67
C PHE A 227 6.97 -13.25 16.85
N THR A 228 6.94 -12.69 18.05
CA THR A 228 7.24 -13.41 19.28
C THR A 228 5.95 -13.56 20.09
N PRO A 229 5.33 -14.73 20.15
CA PRO A 229 4.15 -14.96 20.98
C PRO A 229 4.41 -14.64 22.47
N SER A 230 3.37 -14.23 23.18
CA SER A 230 3.43 -13.90 24.61
C SER A 230 2.25 -14.49 25.39
N GLY A 231 2.46 -14.74 26.69
CA GLY A 231 1.38 -15.23 27.57
C GLY A 231 0.94 -16.67 27.31
N GLY A 232 1.82 -17.52 26.78
CA GLY A 232 1.58 -18.95 26.58
C GLY A 232 0.57 -19.30 25.49
N ASN A 233 0.15 -18.34 24.67
CA ASN A 233 -0.70 -18.55 23.50
C ASN A 233 -0.17 -17.75 22.31
N ASP A 234 -0.60 -18.11 21.10
CA ASP A 234 -0.21 -17.41 19.87
C ASP A 234 -1.07 -16.17 19.59
N CYS A 235 -2.13 -15.91 20.36
CA CYS A 235 -3.06 -14.81 20.12
C CYS A 235 -2.42 -13.44 20.38
N ASN A 236 -1.53 -13.36 21.37
CA ASN A 236 -0.84 -12.13 21.73
C ASN A 236 0.66 -12.29 21.52
N GLY A 237 1.35 -11.17 21.31
CA GLY A 237 2.78 -11.20 21.10
C GLY A 237 3.33 -9.88 20.61
N GLU A 238 4.61 -9.92 20.26
CA GLU A 238 5.40 -8.75 19.93
C GLU A 238 5.96 -8.84 18.52
N ALA A 239 5.88 -7.72 17.79
CA ALA A 239 6.61 -7.53 16.54
C ALA A 239 6.86 -6.05 16.29
N ASN A 240 8.05 -5.72 15.78
CA ASN A 240 8.40 -4.36 15.44
C ASN A 240 7.60 -3.89 14.22
N ILE A 241 6.67 -2.95 14.42
CA ILE A 241 5.79 -2.44 13.34
C ILE A 241 6.56 -1.80 12.17
N ASN A 242 7.84 -1.46 12.35
CA ASN A 242 8.69 -0.84 11.34
C ASN A 242 9.74 -1.79 10.75
N SER A 243 9.75 -3.07 11.13
CA SER A 243 10.69 -4.06 10.59
C SER A 243 9.97 -4.98 9.63
N TRP A 244 10.31 -4.93 8.35
CA TRP A 244 9.66 -5.74 7.31
C TRP A 244 10.68 -6.22 6.27
N SER A 245 10.56 -7.48 5.87
CA SER A 245 11.35 -8.11 4.82
C SER A 245 10.42 -8.52 3.67
N LYS A 246 10.87 -8.38 2.43
CA LYS A 246 10.10 -8.82 1.25
C LYS A 246 10.20 -10.33 1.09
N LEU A 247 9.11 -10.97 0.68
CA LEU A 247 9.14 -12.38 0.28
C LEU A 247 9.92 -12.58 -1.03
N ASN A 248 9.74 -11.67 -2.00
CA ASN A 248 10.47 -11.66 -3.27
C ASN A 248 10.50 -13.03 -3.98
N GLY A 249 9.33 -13.69 -4.09
CA GLY A 249 9.21 -15.02 -4.67
C GLY A 249 9.51 -16.17 -3.70
N SER A 250 9.82 -15.90 -2.43
CA SER A 250 9.99 -16.94 -1.41
C SER A 250 8.63 -17.36 -0.83
N PRO A 251 8.48 -18.60 -0.32
CA PRO A 251 7.33 -18.98 0.48
C PRO A 251 7.21 -18.15 1.75
N ILE A 252 6.01 -18.10 2.32
CA ILE A 252 5.86 -17.59 3.70
C ILE A 252 6.69 -18.51 4.61
N PRO A 253 7.54 -17.97 5.51
CA PRO A 253 8.31 -18.78 6.44
C PRO A 253 7.44 -19.75 7.24
N GLN A 254 7.97 -20.95 7.46
CA GLN A 254 7.49 -21.89 8.48
C GLN A 254 8.07 -21.43 9.83
N ASP A 255 7.57 -20.30 10.31
CA ASP A 255 7.94 -19.68 11.59
C ASP A 255 6.75 -18.83 12.07
N ASP A 256 6.82 -18.37 13.33
CA ASP A 256 5.91 -17.35 13.85
C ASP A 256 6.18 -15.99 13.19
N VAL A 257 5.43 -15.67 12.14
CA VAL A 257 5.61 -14.42 11.37
C VAL A 257 4.30 -13.69 11.15
N LEU A 258 4.37 -12.36 11.18
CA LEU A 258 3.36 -11.51 10.59
C LEU A 258 3.56 -11.45 9.08
N TYR A 259 2.48 -11.63 8.33
CA TYR A 259 2.40 -11.47 6.89
C TYR A 259 1.56 -10.24 6.53
N TRP A 260 2.15 -9.32 5.78
CA TRP A 260 1.48 -8.19 5.15
C TRP A 260 1.24 -8.50 3.67
N PRO A 261 0.02 -8.92 3.30
CA PRO A 261 -0.30 -9.25 1.91
C PRO A 261 -0.24 -8.00 1.03
N PRO A 262 0.06 -8.13 -0.27
CA PRO A 262 0.10 -7.00 -1.20
C PRO A 262 -1.24 -6.26 -1.29
N THR A 263 -1.15 -4.97 -1.60
CA THR A 263 -2.31 -4.15 -1.97
C THR A 263 -2.60 -4.35 -3.47
N PRO A 264 -3.84 -4.68 -3.88
CA PRO A 264 -4.19 -4.72 -5.29
C PRO A 264 -3.85 -3.40 -6.01
N VAL A 265 -3.27 -3.50 -7.21
CA VAL A 265 -2.87 -2.33 -8.00
C VAL A 265 -4.09 -1.77 -8.74
N GLY A 266 -4.53 -0.57 -8.32
CA GLY A 266 -5.57 0.22 -8.98
C GLY A 266 -4.99 1.40 -9.74
N LYS A 267 -5.85 2.31 -10.22
CA LYS A 267 -5.44 3.52 -10.96
C LYS A 267 -4.52 4.43 -10.14
N GLU A 268 -4.81 4.56 -8.84
CA GLU A 268 -3.97 5.28 -7.88
C GLU A 268 -4.12 4.74 -6.46
N TYR A 269 -3.11 5.00 -5.62
CA TYR A 269 -3.22 4.92 -4.17
C TYR A 269 -2.79 6.25 -3.56
N THR A 270 -3.72 6.92 -2.88
CA THR A 270 -3.53 8.28 -2.37
C THR A 270 -3.81 8.33 -0.86
N ARG A 271 -2.90 8.96 -0.11
CA ARG A 271 -3.11 9.32 1.30
C ARG A 271 -2.61 10.73 1.57
N HIS A 272 -3.30 11.39 2.49
CA HIS A 272 -2.93 12.69 3.05
C HIS A 272 -2.76 12.57 4.56
N LYS A 273 -2.11 13.56 5.19
CA LYS A 273 -1.84 13.56 6.65
C LYS A 273 -1.05 12.34 7.14
N TYR A 274 -0.27 11.70 6.27
CA TYR A 274 0.40 10.45 6.62
C TYR A 274 1.56 10.73 7.57
N SER A 275 1.68 9.98 8.67
CA SER A 275 2.71 10.22 9.69
C SER A 275 4.12 9.99 9.14
N GLU A 276 5.09 10.83 9.50
CA GLU A 276 6.51 10.62 9.17
C GLU A 276 7.00 9.24 9.61
N SER A 277 6.65 8.82 10.84
CA SER A 277 7.04 7.51 11.38
C SER A 277 6.40 6.33 10.65
N ALA A 278 5.32 6.55 9.89
CA ALA A 278 4.62 5.52 9.14
C ALA A 278 5.07 5.40 7.69
N MET A 279 5.59 6.47 7.12
CA MET A 279 5.90 6.55 5.71
C MET A 279 6.89 5.48 5.22
N PRO A 280 8.00 5.15 5.93
CA PRO A 280 8.95 4.15 5.44
C PRO A 280 8.33 2.77 5.21
N ARG A 281 7.55 2.25 6.16
CA ARG A 281 6.90 0.93 6.01
C ARG A 281 5.81 0.93 4.94
N MET A 282 5.06 2.03 4.79
CA MET A 282 4.07 2.16 3.72
C MET A 282 4.73 2.25 2.34
N PHE A 283 5.86 2.96 2.25
CA PHE A 283 6.65 3.06 1.03
C PHE A 283 7.11 1.67 0.57
N GLN A 284 7.71 0.90 1.49
CA GLN A 284 8.14 -0.46 1.20
C GLN A 284 6.98 -1.34 0.75
N HIS A 285 5.84 -1.26 1.44
CA HIS A 285 4.64 -2.03 1.13
C HIS A 285 4.06 -1.73 -0.25
N LEU A 286 3.89 -0.46 -0.60
CA LEU A 286 3.32 -0.07 -1.88
C LEU A 286 4.29 -0.34 -3.04
N ALA A 287 5.59 -0.10 -2.85
CA ALA A 287 6.61 -0.47 -3.83
C ALA A 287 6.63 -1.99 -4.09
N ASP A 288 6.54 -2.80 -3.03
CA ASP A 288 6.44 -4.25 -3.13
C ASP A 288 5.12 -4.70 -3.79
N SER A 289 4.03 -3.99 -3.53
CA SER A 289 2.72 -4.25 -4.14
C SER A 289 2.64 -3.91 -5.64
N GLY A 290 3.66 -3.28 -6.23
CA GLY A 290 3.70 -2.94 -7.66
C GLY A 290 3.30 -1.49 -7.99
N TYR A 291 3.27 -0.60 -7.00
CA TYR A 291 3.10 0.84 -7.22
C TYR A 291 4.45 1.56 -7.37
N MET A 292 4.43 2.71 -8.05
CA MET A 292 5.48 3.72 -8.04
C MET A 292 4.97 5.02 -7.41
N LEU A 293 5.82 5.68 -6.62
CA LEU A 293 5.50 6.98 -6.05
C LEU A 293 5.57 8.04 -7.16
N ASP A 294 4.47 8.78 -7.36
CA ASP A 294 4.33 9.81 -8.40
C ASP A 294 4.43 11.23 -7.83
N TRP A 295 3.94 11.41 -6.60
CA TRP A 295 3.93 12.69 -5.89
C TRP A 295 4.20 12.48 -4.40
N ILE A 296 5.02 13.36 -3.82
CA ILE A 296 5.21 13.47 -2.37
C ILE A 296 5.31 14.94 -1.97
N ASP A 297 4.60 15.31 -0.91
CA ASP A 297 4.60 16.63 -0.31
C ASP A 297 4.79 16.45 1.21
N GLY A 298 5.93 16.92 1.72
CA GLY A 298 6.23 16.94 3.14
C GLY A 298 5.78 18.27 3.74
N TYR A 299 5.20 18.23 4.93
CA TYR A 299 4.76 19.44 5.62
C TYR A 299 4.75 19.22 7.13
N SER A 300 4.79 20.31 7.90
CA SER A 300 4.74 20.27 9.35
C SER A 300 3.49 20.96 9.88
N VAL A 301 2.81 20.35 10.84
CA VAL A 301 1.66 20.91 11.58
C VAL A 301 1.84 20.61 13.05
N GLY A 302 1.75 21.63 13.92
CA GLY A 302 1.97 21.45 15.37
C GLY A 302 3.32 20.80 15.71
N GLY A 303 4.38 21.11 14.95
CA GLY A 303 5.73 20.57 15.13
C GLY A 303 5.93 19.12 14.67
N LYS A 304 4.91 18.48 14.08
CA LYS A 304 4.99 17.10 13.57
C LYS A 304 5.02 17.10 12.05
N VAL A 305 5.92 16.30 11.49
CA VAL A 305 6.03 16.10 10.03
C VAL A 305 4.97 15.11 9.55
N HIS A 306 4.34 15.45 8.44
CA HIS A 306 3.39 14.64 7.71
C HIS A 306 3.77 14.59 6.23
N TYR A 307 3.30 13.55 5.54
CA TYR A 307 3.40 13.40 4.10
C TYR A 307 2.03 13.28 3.46
N ASN A 308 1.86 13.94 2.32
CA ASN A 308 0.85 13.61 1.33
C ASN A 308 1.54 12.85 0.21
N HIS A 309 0.93 11.80 -0.31
CA HIS A 309 1.54 10.99 -1.35
C HIS A 309 0.52 10.39 -2.31
N ILE A 310 0.92 10.33 -3.59
CA ILE A 310 0.14 9.75 -4.68
C ILE A 310 1.01 8.68 -5.32
N TRP A 311 0.45 7.50 -5.48
CA TRP A 311 1.09 6.34 -6.10
C TRP A 311 0.31 5.91 -7.32
N LYS A 312 1.01 5.49 -8.38
CA LYS A 312 0.44 4.97 -9.63
C LYS A 312 0.99 3.57 -9.91
N PRO A 313 0.37 2.75 -10.76
CA PRO A 313 0.96 1.49 -11.21
C PRO A 313 2.39 1.71 -11.72
N ALA A 314 3.34 0.92 -11.23
CA ALA A 314 4.71 1.00 -11.71
C ALA A 314 4.76 0.57 -13.18
N ASN A 315 5.32 1.42 -14.04
CA ASN A 315 5.49 1.14 -15.47
C ASN A 315 6.89 1.47 -15.99
N LYS A 316 7.83 1.71 -15.08
CA LYS A 316 9.22 2.07 -15.36
C LYS A 316 10.07 1.86 -14.13
N ASN A 317 11.38 1.89 -14.32
CA ASN A 317 12.33 1.91 -13.22
C ASN A 317 12.30 3.27 -12.54
N TRP A 318 12.06 3.25 -11.23
CA TRP A 318 11.93 4.45 -10.42
C TRP A 318 12.68 4.27 -9.10
N ARG A 319 13.05 5.40 -8.49
CA ARG A 319 13.59 5.48 -7.13
C ARG A 319 13.02 6.71 -6.47
N ALA A 320 12.77 6.68 -5.18
CA ALA A 320 12.40 7.87 -4.43
C ALA A 320 13.09 7.88 -3.08
N LEU A 321 13.39 9.07 -2.58
CA LEU A 321 14.09 9.29 -1.32
C LEU A 321 13.43 10.48 -0.62
N PHE A 322 13.33 10.45 0.70
CA PHE A 322 12.71 11.51 1.50
C PHE A 322 13.37 11.58 2.87
N GLY A 323 13.15 12.69 3.59
CA GLY A 323 13.80 12.94 4.89
C GLY A 323 15.27 13.34 4.79
N LEU A 324 15.76 13.71 3.60
CA LEU A 324 17.19 13.96 3.37
C LEU A 324 17.62 15.33 3.92
N THR A 325 18.79 15.37 4.57
CA THR A 325 19.50 16.64 4.80
C THR A 325 20.07 17.20 3.49
N GLN A 326 20.58 18.43 3.49
CA GLN A 326 21.22 19.01 2.29
C GLN A 326 22.39 18.17 1.77
N ALA A 327 23.28 17.71 2.67
CA ALA A 327 24.44 16.90 2.28
C ALA A 327 24.01 15.53 1.73
N GLN A 328 23.07 14.87 2.40
CA GLN A 328 22.51 13.60 1.93
C GLN A 328 21.81 13.77 0.59
N PHE A 329 21.04 14.84 0.41
CA PHE A 329 20.37 15.12 -0.85
C PHE A 329 21.35 15.23 -2.01
N GLN A 330 22.42 16.03 -1.85
CA GLN A 330 23.42 16.20 -2.89
C GLN A 330 24.10 14.88 -3.23
N GLN A 331 24.60 14.17 -2.21
CA GLN A 331 25.23 12.86 -2.38
C GLN A 331 24.31 11.87 -3.13
N ARG A 332 23.02 11.84 -2.76
CA ARG A 332 22.06 10.91 -3.38
C ARG A 332 21.73 11.30 -4.81
N LEU A 333 21.57 12.59 -5.09
CA LEU A 333 21.34 13.10 -6.44
C LEU A 333 22.49 12.69 -7.37
N ASP A 334 23.74 12.85 -6.93
CA ASP A 334 24.92 12.51 -7.71
C ASP A 334 24.97 10.99 -7.96
N GLN A 335 24.85 10.18 -6.91
CA GLN A 335 24.78 8.71 -7.01
C GLN A 335 23.66 8.21 -7.93
N GLN A 336 22.49 8.84 -7.90
CA GLN A 336 21.37 8.44 -8.76
C GLN A 336 21.64 8.84 -10.22
N SER A 337 22.18 10.04 -10.43
CA SER A 337 22.49 10.55 -11.77
C SER A 337 23.55 9.68 -12.46
N GLU A 338 24.60 9.29 -11.74
CA GLU A 338 25.62 8.34 -12.21
C GLU A 338 25.02 6.98 -12.59
N ALA A 339 23.97 6.54 -11.89
CA ALA A 339 23.25 5.30 -12.18
C ALA A 339 22.19 5.44 -13.31
N GLY A 340 22.14 6.58 -14.01
CA GLY A 340 21.18 6.86 -15.09
C GLY A 340 19.77 7.18 -14.61
N TYR A 341 19.60 7.55 -13.33
CA TYR A 341 18.33 7.99 -12.77
C TYR A 341 18.27 9.52 -12.74
N GLU A 342 17.18 10.08 -13.25
CA GLU A 342 17.00 11.53 -13.34
C GLU A 342 15.81 12.04 -12.52
N PRO A 343 15.91 13.22 -11.90
CA PRO A 343 14.87 13.76 -11.03
C PRO A 343 13.62 14.19 -11.79
N VAL A 344 12.45 13.69 -11.39
CA VAL A 344 11.14 14.01 -12.00
C VAL A 344 10.18 14.72 -11.05
N HIS A 345 10.47 14.69 -9.75
CA HIS A 345 9.75 15.39 -8.69
C HIS A 345 10.73 15.83 -7.60
N LEU A 346 10.44 16.96 -6.96
CA LEU A 346 11.22 17.53 -5.86
C LEU A 346 10.27 18.20 -4.88
N ASP A 347 10.52 17.99 -3.59
CA ASP A 347 9.90 18.74 -2.52
C ASP A 347 10.91 19.09 -1.41
N SER A 348 10.64 20.18 -0.70
CA SER A 348 11.39 20.61 0.48
C SER A 348 10.44 21.06 1.58
N TYR A 349 10.74 20.67 2.81
CA TYR A 349 9.89 20.91 3.97
C TYR A 349 10.73 21.10 5.23
N THR A 350 10.12 21.53 6.32
CA THR A 350 10.81 21.74 7.60
C THR A 350 10.53 20.60 8.57
N ARG A 351 11.57 20.17 9.28
CA ARG A 351 11.51 19.28 10.44
C ARG A 351 12.30 19.92 11.57
N SER A 352 11.62 20.27 12.66
CA SER A 352 12.24 20.93 13.82
C SER A 352 13.10 22.15 13.42
N GLY A 353 12.57 23.00 12.54
CA GLY A 353 13.25 24.21 12.05
C GLY A 353 14.35 23.97 11.00
N GLN A 354 14.67 22.72 10.65
CA GLN A 354 15.67 22.39 9.63
C GLN A 354 15.02 21.97 8.32
N VAL A 355 15.65 22.31 7.19
CA VAL A 355 15.18 21.87 5.87
C VAL A 355 15.43 20.38 5.68
N ARG A 356 14.47 19.70 5.08
CA ARG A 356 14.54 18.33 4.58
C ARG A 356 14.05 18.28 3.13
N TYR A 357 14.51 17.27 2.40
CA TYR A 357 14.21 17.11 0.99
C TYR A 357 13.60 15.75 0.68
N ALA A 358 12.70 15.74 -0.30
CA ALA A 358 12.19 14.55 -0.96
C ALA A 358 12.36 14.67 -2.47
N ILE A 359 12.67 13.55 -3.13
CA ILE A 359 12.99 13.49 -4.56
C ILE A 359 12.54 12.17 -5.14
N ILE A 360 12.01 12.21 -6.36
CA ILE A 360 11.62 11.03 -7.14
C ILE A 360 12.42 11.05 -8.43
N PHE A 361 12.93 9.88 -8.81
CA PHE A 361 13.71 9.65 -10.02
C PHE A 361 13.05 8.62 -10.90
N HIS A 362 13.19 8.79 -12.21
CA HIS A 362 12.95 7.73 -13.19
C HIS A 362 14.25 7.43 -13.92
N LYS A 363 14.49 6.14 -14.22
CA LYS A 363 15.65 5.75 -15.02
C LYS A 363 15.44 6.21 -16.47
N ASN A 364 16.47 6.80 -17.08
CA ASN A 364 16.45 7.30 -18.46
C ASN A 364 15.22 8.19 -18.76
N ALA A 365 14.89 9.09 -17.83
CA ALA A 365 13.81 10.03 -18.06
C ALA A 365 14.15 10.95 -19.26
N PRO A 366 13.20 11.30 -20.13
CA PRO A 366 13.53 12.09 -21.31
C PRO A 366 13.80 13.55 -20.96
N GLY A 367 14.68 14.18 -21.75
CA GLY A 367 14.94 15.62 -21.72
C GLY A 367 15.93 16.04 -20.63
N SER A 368 16.69 17.10 -20.92
CA SER A 368 17.65 17.69 -19.98
C SER A 368 16.96 18.24 -18.73
N TRP A 369 17.70 18.31 -17.63
CA TRP A 369 17.19 18.79 -16.34
C TRP A 369 18.19 19.70 -15.63
N ARG A 370 17.68 20.58 -14.77
CA ARG A 370 18.46 21.39 -13.84
C ARG A 370 17.77 21.40 -12.48
N LEU A 371 18.53 21.07 -11.44
CA LEU A 371 18.04 21.08 -10.07
C LEU A 371 18.96 21.92 -9.18
N ARG A 372 18.38 22.82 -8.38
CA ARG A 372 19.10 23.56 -7.33
C ARG A 372 18.26 23.64 -6.06
N THR A 373 18.86 23.36 -4.91
CA THR A 373 18.22 23.49 -3.58
C THR A 373 18.85 24.61 -2.75
N ASN A 374 18.14 25.01 -1.69
CA ASN A 374 18.59 25.97 -0.69
C ASN A 374 19.04 27.34 -1.25
N ARG A 375 18.32 27.88 -2.23
CA ARG A 375 18.64 29.18 -2.83
C ARG A 375 17.87 30.31 -2.15
N THR A 376 18.46 31.50 -2.09
CA THR A 376 17.72 32.72 -1.76
C THR A 376 16.75 33.07 -2.90
N GLN A 377 15.83 34.00 -2.68
CA GLN A 377 14.89 34.45 -3.71
C GLN A 377 15.62 34.99 -4.95
N THR A 378 16.61 35.87 -4.76
CA THR A 378 17.40 36.45 -5.86
C THR A 378 18.17 35.38 -6.63
N GLN A 379 18.79 34.43 -5.92
CA GLN A 379 19.50 33.32 -6.56
C GLN A 379 18.56 32.43 -7.36
N HIS A 380 17.38 32.09 -6.81
CA HIS A 380 16.38 31.31 -7.51
C HIS A 380 15.85 32.05 -8.75
N GLN A 381 15.64 33.36 -8.68
CA GLN A 381 15.20 34.16 -9.83
C GLN A 381 16.22 34.09 -10.97
N ALA A 382 17.50 34.27 -10.68
CA ALA A 382 18.57 34.13 -11.68
C ALA A 382 18.61 32.72 -12.29
N ILE A 383 18.43 31.68 -11.48
CA ILE A 383 18.38 30.28 -11.97
C ILE A 383 17.16 30.04 -12.87
N LEU A 384 15.99 30.58 -12.50
CA LEU A 384 14.78 30.49 -13.30
C LEU A 384 14.97 31.17 -14.66
N ASP A 385 15.57 32.35 -14.69
CA ASP A 385 15.79 33.09 -15.93
C ASP A 385 16.81 32.41 -16.83
N GLN A 386 17.89 31.86 -16.26
CA GLN A 386 18.81 31.01 -17.02
C GLN A 386 18.13 29.74 -17.53
N ALA A 387 17.30 29.08 -16.72
CA ALA A 387 16.56 27.90 -17.16
C ALA A 387 15.62 28.21 -18.33
N LYS A 388 14.98 29.39 -18.35
CA LYS A 388 14.19 29.85 -19.51
C LYS A 388 15.04 30.01 -20.76
N ALA A 389 16.20 30.66 -20.63
CA ALA A 389 17.14 30.87 -21.73
C ALA A 389 17.61 29.54 -22.34
N ASP A 390 17.81 28.52 -21.49
CA ASP A 390 18.24 27.19 -21.91
C ASP A 390 17.07 26.30 -22.39
N GLY A 391 15.88 26.86 -22.60
CA GLY A 391 14.71 26.13 -23.07
C GLY A 391 14.03 25.22 -22.02
N LEU A 392 14.56 25.15 -20.80
CA LEU A 392 13.96 24.39 -19.70
C LEU A 392 12.67 25.06 -19.19
N LYS A 393 11.85 24.27 -18.50
CA LYS A 393 10.55 24.67 -17.94
C LYS A 393 10.45 24.22 -16.49
N PRO A 394 9.81 24.99 -15.60
CA PRO A 394 9.70 24.60 -14.20
C PRO A 394 8.82 23.35 -14.05
N ARG A 395 9.32 22.38 -13.30
CA ARG A 395 8.61 21.15 -12.92
C ARG A 395 8.19 21.17 -11.46
N ALA A 396 9.05 21.69 -10.59
CA ALA A 396 8.76 21.93 -9.17
C ALA A 396 9.49 23.18 -8.69
N ILE A 397 8.84 23.98 -7.85
CA ILE A 397 9.43 25.11 -7.13
C ILE A 397 8.91 25.05 -5.70
N SER A 398 9.59 24.29 -4.84
CA SER A 398 9.24 24.13 -3.43
C SER A 398 9.90 25.23 -2.60
N VAL A 399 9.16 25.79 -1.65
CA VAL A 399 9.61 26.90 -0.81
C VAL A 399 9.39 26.58 0.65
N VAL A 400 10.42 26.78 1.46
CA VAL A 400 10.34 26.69 2.92
C VAL A 400 10.72 28.00 3.56
N SER A 401 10.17 28.30 4.74
CA SER A 401 10.60 29.42 5.58
C SER A 401 11.40 28.89 6.76
N VAL A 402 12.67 29.28 6.86
CA VAL A 402 13.57 28.93 7.97
C VAL A 402 14.23 30.20 8.47
N ASN A 403 14.17 30.43 9.79
CA ASN A 403 14.72 31.62 10.44
C ASN A 403 14.28 32.94 9.78
N GLY A 404 12.99 33.05 9.46
CA GLY A 404 12.43 34.24 8.79
C GLY A 404 12.84 34.42 7.33
N GLN A 405 13.58 33.48 6.74
CA GLN A 405 14.05 33.56 5.35
C GLN A 405 13.41 32.47 4.49
N ARG A 406 12.95 32.86 3.29
CA ARG A 406 12.51 31.89 2.27
C ARG A 406 13.72 31.20 1.65
N ARG A 407 13.66 29.87 1.54
CA ARG A 407 14.63 29.03 0.84
C ARG A 407 13.93 28.26 -0.27
N TYR A 408 14.52 28.31 -1.45
CA TYR A 408 13.94 27.79 -2.69
C TYR A 408 14.66 26.52 -3.15
N SER A 409 13.86 25.54 -3.56
CA SER A 409 14.30 24.29 -4.16
C SER A 409 13.54 24.06 -5.45
N ALA A 410 14.24 24.09 -6.58
CA ALA A 410 13.61 24.06 -7.89
C ALA A 410 14.20 22.98 -8.80
N LEU A 411 13.30 22.33 -9.54
CA LEU A 411 13.59 21.39 -10.60
C LEU A 411 13.01 21.95 -11.91
N TYR A 412 13.85 22.05 -12.93
CA TYR A 412 13.49 22.42 -14.29
C TYR A 412 13.81 21.24 -15.21
N ARG A 413 12.95 21.01 -16.21
CA ARG A 413 13.16 19.97 -17.23
C ARG A 413 12.83 20.49 -18.62
N SER A 414 13.41 19.88 -19.64
CA SER A 414 12.91 19.97 -21.00
C SER A 414 11.61 19.18 -21.08
N GLN A 415 10.50 19.89 -21.28
CA GLN A 415 9.15 19.32 -21.33
C GLN A 415 8.22 20.26 -22.11
N ASN A 416 7.25 19.68 -22.81
CA ASN A 416 6.19 20.45 -23.44
C ASN A 416 5.02 20.65 -22.46
N ILE A 417 4.96 21.83 -21.86
CA ILE A 417 3.85 22.26 -21.00
C ILE A 417 3.04 23.41 -21.63
N GLY A 418 3.28 23.73 -22.91
CA GLY A 418 2.71 24.89 -23.58
C GLY A 418 3.14 26.22 -22.95
N SER A 419 2.29 27.25 -23.08
CA SER A 419 2.44 28.51 -22.33
C SER A 419 2.31 28.24 -20.83
N TRP A 420 3.13 28.91 -20.02
CA TRP A 420 3.17 28.68 -18.58
C TRP A 420 3.41 29.97 -17.79
N GLN A 421 3.04 29.95 -16.51
CA GLN A 421 3.36 30.97 -15.53
C GLN A 421 3.76 30.28 -14.22
N ALA A 422 4.85 30.74 -13.59
CA ALA A 422 5.23 30.32 -12.25
C ALA A 422 5.23 31.53 -11.32
N LYS A 423 4.61 31.40 -10.14
CA LYS A 423 4.65 32.39 -9.06
C LYS A 423 4.92 31.65 -7.77
N SER A 424 5.95 32.04 -7.04
CA SER A 424 6.44 31.29 -5.88
C SER A 424 6.04 31.88 -4.52
N ALA A 425 5.31 33.00 -4.50
CA ALA A 425 4.93 33.73 -3.29
C ALA A 425 3.52 34.35 -3.44
N ILE A 426 2.53 33.55 -3.79
CA ILE A 426 1.12 33.98 -3.85
C ILE A 426 0.57 33.89 -2.42
N LYS A 427 0.01 34.96 -1.84
CA LYS A 427 -0.71 34.83 -0.55
C LYS A 427 -1.93 33.92 -0.75
N GLU A 428 -2.25 33.09 0.23
CA GLU A 428 -3.38 32.15 0.14
C GLU A 428 -4.70 32.86 -0.20
N SER A 429 -4.94 34.03 0.41
CA SER A 429 -6.09 34.92 0.13
C SER A 429 -6.21 35.33 -1.34
N ASP A 430 -5.09 35.44 -2.04
CA ASP A 430 -5.02 35.96 -3.41
C ASP A 430 -5.02 34.82 -4.45
N TYR A 431 -4.88 33.56 -3.99
CA TYR A 431 -4.72 32.41 -4.87
C TYR A 431 -5.89 32.26 -5.85
N GLN A 432 -7.13 32.47 -5.40
CA GLN A 432 -8.31 32.32 -6.26
C GLN A 432 -8.29 33.31 -7.44
N GLY A 433 -7.82 34.55 -7.22
CA GLY A 433 -7.65 35.53 -8.28
C GLY A 433 -6.57 35.12 -9.29
N VAL A 434 -5.42 34.63 -8.80
CA VAL A 434 -4.34 34.12 -9.66
C VAL A 434 -4.78 32.90 -10.46
N TYR A 435 -5.56 32.00 -9.86
CA TYR A 435 -6.14 30.85 -10.54
C TYR A 435 -7.08 31.29 -11.67
N ASN A 436 -7.99 32.23 -11.40
CA ASN A 436 -8.95 32.72 -12.38
C ASN A 436 -8.26 33.38 -13.58
N ALA A 437 -7.24 34.22 -13.34
CA ALA A 437 -6.45 34.84 -14.40
C ALA A 437 -5.70 33.81 -15.26
N ASN A 438 -5.15 32.76 -14.66
CA ASN A 438 -4.49 31.68 -15.42
C ASN A 438 -5.49 30.84 -16.21
N LYS A 439 -6.67 30.57 -15.65
CA LYS A 439 -7.76 29.88 -16.35
C LYS A 439 -8.21 30.67 -17.59
N GLN A 440 -8.39 31.98 -17.47
CA GLN A 440 -8.72 32.88 -18.59
C GLN A 440 -7.61 32.84 -19.67
N ALA A 441 -6.35 32.75 -19.25
CA ALA A 441 -5.22 32.61 -20.16
C ALA A 441 -4.99 31.16 -20.67
N GLY A 442 -5.97 30.26 -20.50
CA GLY A 442 -5.91 28.88 -21.00
C GLY A 442 -4.94 27.96 -20.25
N ARG A 443 -4.53 28.31 -19.03
CA ARG A 443 -3.58 27.54 -18.21
C ARG A 443 -4.27 26.88 -17.01
N GLN A 444 -3.75 25.73 -16.60
CA GLN A 444 -4.20 24.90 -15.48
C GLN A 444 -3.06 24.72 -14.48
N PRO A 445 -3.32 24.64 -13.16
CA PRO A 445 -2.29 24.34 -12.17
C PRO A 445 -1.73 22.92 -12.41
N ILE A 446 -0.40 22.81 -12.57
CA ILE A 446 0.35 21.55 -12.73
C ILE A 446 1.26 21.24 -11.54
N TYR A 447 1.47 22.19 -10.64
CA TYR A 447 2.25 22.04 -9.42
C TYR A 447 1.78 23.08 -8.41
N LEU A 448 1.65 22.67 -7.14
CA LEU A 448 1.39 23.54 -6.00
C LEU A 448 2.28 23.10 -4.83
N ASN A 449 2.81 24.05 -4.08
CA ASN A 449 3.48 23.85 -2.80
C ASN A 449 3.07 25.00 -1.85
N ALA A 450 2.40 24.66 -0.76
CA ALA A 450 1.93 25.61 0.25
C ALA A 450 2.91 25.68 1.41
N TYR A 451 3.21 26.90 1.87
CA TYR A 451 4.17 27.12 2.95
C TYR A 451 3.82 28.33 3.80
N LYS A 452 4.19 28.28 5.08
CA LYS A 452 4.02 29.38 6.02
C LYS A 452 5.27 30.25 6.03
N HIS A 453 5.10 31.57 6.02
CA HIS A 453 6.18 32.53 6.17
C HIS A 453 5.72 33.72 7.00
N GLY A 454 6.27 33.85 8.21
CA GLY A 454 5.69 34.72 9.24
C GLY A 454 4.33 34.18 9.70
N SER A 455 3.35 35.07 9.83
CA SER A 455 1.94 34.73 10.13
C SER A 455 1.15 34.27 8.90
N GLU A 456 1.67 34.51 7.71
CA GLU A 456 0.93 34.36 6.45
C GLU A 456 1.21 33.01 5.78
N ILE A 457 0.21 32.54 5.03
CA ILE A 457 0.31 31.36 4.16
C ILE A 457 0.54 31.81 2.72
N TYR A 458 1.52 31.18 2.08
CA TYR A 458 1.86 31.41 0.70
C TYR A 458 1.78 30.11 -0.10
N VAL A 459 1.57 30.27 -1.40
CA VAL A 459 1.52 29.19 -2.39
C VAL A 459 2.54 29.48 -3.47
N SER A 460 3.40 28.50 -3.73
CA SER A 460 4.17 28.39 -4.95
C SER A 460 3.38 27.58 -5.97
N ALA A 461 3.11 28.14 -7.14
CA ALA A 461 2.27 27.53 -8.16
C ALA A 461 2.90 27.63 -9.55
N ILE A 462 2.76 26.54 -10.31
CA ILE A 462 3.08 26.50 -11.74
C ILE A 462 1.78 26.21 -12.49
N PHE A 463 1.40 27.11 -13.39
CA PHE A 463 0.27 26.97 -14.31
C PHE A 463 0.77 26.74 -15.72
N ALA A 464 0.13 25.85 -16.48
CA ALA A 464 0.52 25.55 -17.85
C ALA A 464 -0.68 25.20 -18.76
N SER A 465 -0.58 25.42 -20.06
CA SER A 465 -1.67 25.17 -21.02
C SER A 465 -1.72 23.74 -21.57
N ALA A 466 -0.62 22.98 -21.46
CA ALA A 466 -0.64 21.51 -21.60
C ALA A 466 -0.50 20.90 -20.19
N PRO A 467 -1.52 20.16 -19.74
CA PRO A 467 -1.95 18.93 -20.42
C PRO A 467 -3.36 18.94 -21.07
N LYS A 468 -4.07 20.08 -21.13
CA LYS A 468 -5.42 20.20 -21.71
C LYS A 468 -6.44 19.16 -21.19
N THR A 469 -6.46 18.87 -19.89
CA THR A 469 -7.37 17.88 -19.27
C THR A 469 -8.66 18.49 -18.73
N LEU A 470 -9.67 17.66 -18.45
CA LEU A 470 -10.72 18.05 -17.50
C LEU A 470 -10.10 18.21 -16.12
N LEU A 471 -10.41 19.33 -15.45
CA LEU A 471 -9.76 19.74 -14.20
C LEU A 471 -10.79 19.99 -13.11
N ARG A 472 -10.50 19.50 -11.90
CA ARG A 472 -11.14 19.98 -10.66
C ARG A 472 -10.05 20.38 -9.68
N ALA A 473 -10.16 21.56 -9.08
CA ALA A 473 -9.20 22.08 -8.12
C ALA A 473 -9.93 22.76 -6.97
N LYS A 474 -9.45 22.53 -5.75
CA LYS A 474 -9.98 23.11 -4.51
C LYS A 474 -8.82 23.50 -3.60
N HIS A 475 -9.01 24.53 -2.78
CA HIS A 475 -8.04 24.96 -1.76
C HIS A 475 -8.74 25.31 -0.44
N GLY A 476 -7.97 25.51 0.62
CA GLY A 476 -8.47 25.87 1.95
C GLY A 476 -9.22 24.75 2.70
N MET A 477 -9.23 23.53 2.16
CA MET A 477 -10.01 22.42 2.72
C MET A 477 -9.42 21.96 4.06
N ASN A 478 -10.28 21.64 5.03
CA ASN A 478 -9.90 20.86 6.22
C ASN A 478 -9.75 19.35 5.85
N PRO A 479 -9.27 18.47 6.76
CA PRO A 479 -9.07 17.06 6.43
C PRO A 479 -10.33 16.32 5.95
N SER A 480 -11.50 16.57 6.56
CA SER A 480 -12.76 15.92 6.17
C SER A 480 -13.28 16.41 4.82
N GLY A 481 -13.15 17.71 4.55
CA GLY A 481 -13.48 18.32 3.26
C GLY A 481 -12.59 17.79 2.14
N PHE A 482 -11.27 17.69 2.39
CA PHE A 482 -10.36 17.07 1.42
C PHE A 482 -10.71 15.60 1.16
N GLN A 483 -11.01 14.82 2.20
CA GLN A 483 -11.41 13.42 2.05
C GLN A 483 -12.71 13.28 1.24
N SER A 484 -13.67 14.18 1.43
CA SER A 484 -14.94 14.18 0.70
C SER A 484 -14.73 14.49 -0.78
N GLU A 485 -13.92 15.51 -1.10
CA GLU A 485 -13.56 15.84 -2.48
C GLU A 485 -12.74 14.72 -3.13
N PHE A 486 -11.79 14.10 -2.41
CA PHE A 486 -11.04 12.95 -2.89
C PHE A 486 -11.96 11.78 -3.28
N ASN A 487 -12.88 11.38 -2.38
CA ASN A 487 -13.82 10.28 -2.64
C ASN A 487 -14.74 10.60 -3.84
N LYS A 488 -15.28 11.82 -3.90
CA LYS A 488 -16.12 12.27 -5.01
C LYS A 488 -15.37 12.25 -6.34
N ASN A 489 -14.19 12.86 -6.41
CA ASN A 489 -13.45 13.01 -7.67
C ASN A 489 -12.94 11.67 -8.20
N THR A 490 -12.46 10.80 -7.32
CA THR A 490 -12.05 9.44 -7.71
C THR A 490 -13.23 8.57 -8.14
N GLY A 491 -14.40 8.70 -7.48
CA GLY A 491 -15.66 8.09 -7.91
C GLY A 491 -16.12 8.54 -9.31
N ASP A 492 -15.91 9.82 -9.64
CA ASP A 492 -16.22 10.39 -10.97
C ASP A 492 -15.17 10.04 -12.05
N GLY A 493 -14.16 9.24 -11.68
CA GLY A 493 -13.11 8.76 -12.57
C GLY A 493 -11.99 9.77 -12.85
N TYR A 494 -11.81 10.78 -11.98
CA TYR A 494 -10.62 11.62 -11.97
C TYR A 494 -9.49 10.94 -11.18
N THR A 495 -8.23 11.21 -11.55
CA THR A 495 -7.05 10.89 -10.74
C THR A 495 -6.56 12.13 -9.99
N THR A 496 -6.04 11.93 -8.79
CA THR A 496 -5.37 12.97 -8.01
C THR A 496 -3.99 13.23 -8.60
N GLU A 497 -3.64 14.49 -8.81
CA GLU A 497 -2.39 14.88 -9.49
C GLU A 497 -1.51 15.78 -8.63
N VAL A 498 -2.11 16.60 -7.76
CA VAL A 498 -1.38 17.48 -6.83
C VAL A 498 -2.10 17.48 -5.49
N ILE A 499 -1.33 17.30 -4.43
CA ILE A 499 -1.76 17.57 -3.05
C ILE A 499 -0.65 18.38 -2.40
N THR A 500 -1.00 19.52 -1.83
CA THR A 500 -0.09 20.20 -0.90
C THR A 500 -0.85 20.64 0.33
N ALA A 501 -0.18 20.64 1.48
CA ALA A 501 -0.77 20.99 2.75
C ALA A 501 0.09 21.97 3.55
N TYR A 502 -0.55 22.67 4.47
CA TYR A 502 0.09 23.67 5.31
C TYR A 502 -0.47 23.70 6.73
N ASP A 503 0.31 24.33 7.62
CA ASP A 503 -0.06 24.65 9.00
C ASP A 503 -1.03 25.83 9.03
N GLY A 504 -2.34 25.53 9.02
CA GLY A 504 -3.39 26.54 9.10
C GLY A 504 -3.62 27.07 10.52
N ALA A 505 -4.65 27.91 10.67
CA ALA A 505 -5.04 28.48 11.96
C ALA A 505 -5.22 27.40 13.06
N ALA A 506 -4.72 27.70 14.26
CA ALA A 506 -4.71 26.79 15.41
C ALA A 506 -4.06 25.42 15.15
N SER A 507 -3.00 25.38 14.32
CA SER A 507 -2.29 24.14 13.95
C SER A 507 -3.18 23.09 13.30
N ASN A 508 -4.10 23.52 12.43
CA ASN A 508 -4.97 22.62 11.69
C ASN A 508 -4.43 22.39 10.27
N HIS A 509 -4.41 21.13 9.84
CA HIS A 509 -4.05 20.80 8.46
C HIS A 509 -5.05 21.44 7.49
N ARG A 510 -4.51 22.09 6.46
CA ARG A 510 -5.28 22.62 5.34
C ARG A 510 -4.70 22.14 4.02
N TYR A 511 -5.55 21.93 3.03
CA TYR A 511 -5.17 21.26 1.79
C TYR A 511 -5.55 22.06 0.54
N PHE A 512 -4.65 21.99 -0.43
CA PHE A 512 -4.94 22.16 -1.84
C PHE A 512 -5.02 20.78 -2.50
N GLY A 513 -5.96 20.60 -3.41
CA GLY A 513 -6.12 19.38 -4.19
C GLY A 513 -6.40 19.69 -5.66
N VAL A 514 -5.75 18.95 -6.55
CA VAL A 514 -5.98 19.01 -8.00
C VAL A 514 -6.21 17.61 -8.53
N TRP A 515 -7.33 17.44 -9.25
CA TRP A 515 -7.75 16.20 -9.87
C TRP A 515 -7.93 16.39 -11.38
N ARG A 516 -7.55 15.39 -12.17
CA ARG A 516 -7.64 15.43 -13.63
C ARG A 516 -8.29 14.20 -14.22
N LYS A 517 -8.88 14.38 -15.39
CA LYS A 517 -9.40 13.31 -16.24
C LYS A 517 -9.05 13.63 -17.70
N PRO A 518 -8.64 12.66 -18.53
CA PRO A 518 -8.41 12.87 -19.96
C PRO A 518 -9.63 13.50 -20.64
N SER A 519 -9.39 14.43 -21.57
CA SER A 519 -10.41 15.13 -22.37
C SER A 519 -10.61 14.41 -23.71
N GLY A 520 -11.27 13.26 -23.70
CA GLY A 520 -11.61 12.52 -24.93
C GLY A 520 -11.89 11.02 -24.70
N PRO A 521 -12.45 10.30 -25.70
CA PRO A 521 -12.63 8.87 -25.62
C PRO A 521 -11.26 8.20 -25.40
N THR A 522 -11.20 7.36 -24.37
CA THR A 522 -10.02 6.58 -24.04
C THR A 522 -9.79 5.58 -25.17
N ARG A 523 -8.96 5.92 -26.17
CA ARG A 523 -8.43 4.87 -27.05
C ARG A 523 -7.53 4.02 -26.18
N ALA A 524 -8.02 2.84 -25.79
CA ALA A 524 -7.19 1.80 -25.20
C ALA A 524 -5.97 1.62 -26.11
N ARG A 525 -4.78 1.80 -25.53
CA ARG A 525 -3.52 1.38 -26.13
C ARG A 525 -3.07 0.13 -25.44
#